data_AF-A0A961FBF1-F1
#
_entry.id   AF-A0A961FBF1-F1
#
_cell.length_a   1.000
_cell.length_b   1.000
_cell.length_c   1.000
_cell.angle_alpha   90.00
_cell.angle_beta   90.00
_cell.angle_gamma   90.00
#
_symmetry.space_group_name_H-M   'P 1'
#
loop_
_entity.id
_entity.type
_entity.pdbx_description
1 polymer ?
#
loop_
_entity_poly.entity_id
_entity_poly.type
_entity_poly.pdbx_seq_one_letter_code
_entity_poly.pdbx_strand_id
1 'polypeptide(L)'
;MFPYTFIFTPPHSFQYLYKKTYIRIFKQCQIREYVTINASVGEDTAVTIGDNCFLMAYCHVAHNCSLGTGVVMANNATLAGHVDIGDYAIIGGMTPIHQFVRIGKYAMVGGFSRVPQDVPPYTLGAGVPYRFGGLNLRGLKRHGFPMETRNAIFRAFRLIFRSDLSLEDALKSIEETIPPLPEVKEFANFCRESKRGIIALHSKTHQAQEILTSG
;
A
#
# COMPACT_ATOMS: atom_id res chain seq x y z
N MET A 1 15.46 -4.27 -18.20
CA MET A 1 16.15 -4.26 -16.90
C MET A 1 17.44 -3.48 -17.06
N PHE A 2 17.92 -2.85 -15.99
CA PHE A 2 19.08 -1.96 -16.01
C PHE A 2 20.28 -2.61 -15.27
N PRO A 3 21.49 -2.04 -15.36
CA PRO A 3 22.68 -2.63 -14.73
C PRO A 3 22.54 -2.81 -13.21
N TYR A 4 23.19 -3.85 -12.68
CA TYR A 4 23.24 -4.16 -11.25
C TYR A 4 21.88 -4.41 -10.58
N THR A 5 20.85 -4.76 -11.35
CA THR A 5 19.63 -5.35 -10.79
C THR A 5 19.92 -6.80 -10.36
N PHE A 6 19.54 -7.16 -9.12
CA PHE A 6 19.65 -8.52 -8.60
C PHE A 6 18.26 -9.12 -8.42
N ILE A 7 17.97 -10.18 -9.16
CA ILE A 7 16.68 -10.88 -9.13
C ILE A 7 16.94 -12.31 -8.69
N PHE A 8 16.04 -12.84 -7.86
CA PHE A 8 16.07 -14.22 -7.38
C PHE A 8 17.23 -14.51 -6.42
N THR A 9 17.67 -13.49 -5.67
CA THR A 9 18.60 -13.67 -4.55
C THR A 9 17.91 -14.32 -3.35
N PRO A 10 18.65 -15.07 -2.49
CA PRO A 10 18.09 -15.65 -1.28
C PRO A 10 17.39 -14.58 -0.42
N PRO A 11 16.21 -14.89 0.14
CA PRO A 11 15.51 -13.93 0.98
C PRO A 11 16.23 -13.72 2.30
N HIS A 12 16.16 -12.48 2.80
CA HIS A 12 16.67 -12.10 4.11
C HIS A 12 15.68 -12.53 5.21
N SER A 13 15.37 -13.83 5.27
CA SER A 13 14.43 -14.43 6.21
C SER A 13 15.01 -15.69 6.84
N PHE A 14 14.90 -15.81 8.16
CA PHE A 14 15.31 -17.00 8.91
C PHE A 14 14.51 -18.26 8.54
N GLN A 15 13.36 -18.09 7.88
CA GLN A 15 12.50 -19.20 7.46
C GLN A 15 12.89 -19.78 6.09
N TYR A 16 13.96 -19.29 5.47
CA TYR A 16 14.40 -19.77 4.17
C TYR A 16 15.05 -21.14 4.26
N LEU A 17 14.41 -22.15 3.65
CA LEU A 17 14.85 -23.55 3.66
C LEU A 17 15.19 -24.07 2.26
N TYR A 18 15.70 -23.22 1.37
CA TYR A 18 16.08 -23.57 -0.01
C TYR A 18 15.00 -24.34 -0.80
N LYS A 19 13.73 -24.03 -0.52
CA LYS A 19 12.59 -24.63 -1.20
C LYS A 19 12.45 -24.07 -2.62
N LYS A 20 11.83 -24.86 -3.51
CA LYS A 20 11.49 -24.42 -4.87
C LYS A 20 10.51 -23.24 -4.79
N THR A 21 10.92 -22.08 -5.31
CA THR A 21 10.12 -20.86 -5.37
C THR A 21 10.30 -20.17 -6.71
N TYR A 22 9.49 -19.15 -6.98
CA TYR A 22 9.48 -18.46 -8.26
C TYR A 22 9.52 -16.93 -8.08
N ILE A 23 9.99 -16.23 -9.10
CA ILE A 23 9.70 -14.80 -9.29
C ILE A 23 8.98 -14.68 -10.63
N ARG A 24 7.80 -14.03 -10.62
CA ARG A 24 6.98 -13.79 -11.80
C ARG A 24 6.97 -12.30 -12.08
N ILE A 25 7.60 -11.88 -13.17
CA ILE A 25 7.59 -10.50 -13.64
C ILE A 25 6.88 -10.49 -14.98
N PHE A 26 5.78 -9.77 -15.08
CA PHE A 26 5.00 -9.67 -16.30
C PHE A 26 5.57 -8.58 -17.24
N LYS A 27 4.77 -8.08 -18.18
CA LYS A 27 5.25 -7.35 -19.36
C LYS A 27 5.54 -5.88 -19.05
N GLN A 28 6.45 -5.30 -19.84
CA GLN A 28 6.69 -3.86 -19.91
C GLN A 28 7.14 -3.20 -18.59
N CYS A 29 7.70 -3.99 -17.67
CA CYS A 29 8.26 -3.46 -16.43
C CYS A 29 9.61 -2.76 -16.67
N GLN A 30 9.78 -1.60 -16.06
CA GLN A 30 11.03 -0.88 -15.98
C GLN A 30 11.65 -1.09 -14.60
N ILE A 31 12.68 -1.92 -14.53
CA ILE A 31 13.39 -2.26 -13.29
C ILE A 31 14.78 -1.63 -13.36
N ARG A 32 14.97 -0.57 -12.57
CA ARG A 32 16.15 0.30 -12.60
C ARG A 32 17.34 -0.29 -11.84
N GLU A 33 18.42 0.48 -11.83
CA GLU A 33 19.72 0.13 -11.30
C GLU A 33 19.63 -0.24 -9.82
N TYR A 34 20.38 -1.25 -9.39
CA TYR A 34 20.46 -1.68 -7.99
C TYR A 34 19.12 -2.10 -7.35
N VAL A 35 18.09 -2.34 -8.16
CA VAL A 35 16.85 -2.95 -7.65
C VAL A 35 17.14 -4.39 -7.23
N THR A 36 16.62 -4.78 -6.08
CA THR A 36 16.72 -6.14 -5.54
C THR A 36 15.34 -6.77 -5.40
N ILE A 37 15.17 -7.99 -5.91
CA ILE A 37 13.94 -8.77 -5.80
C ILE A 37 14.31 -10.16 -5.28
N ASN A 38 13.94 -10.45 -4.04
CA ASN A 38 14.32 -11.69 -3.37
C ASN A 38 13.34 -12.84 -3.69
N ALA A 39 13.84 -14.07 -3.67
CA ALA A 39 13.00 -15.26 -3.80
C ALA A 39 12.01 -15.38 -2.64
N SER A 40 10.91 -16.10 -2.85
CA SER A 40 9.92 -16.31 -1.79
C SER A 40 10.38 -17.31 -0.72
N VAL A 41 9.65 -17.33 0.39
CA VAL A 41 9.72 -18.38 1.41
C VAL A 41 8.48 -19.27 1.30
N GLY A 42 8.67 -20.59 1.41
CA GLY A 42 7.61 -21.59 1.28
C GLY A 42 7.61 -22.29 -0.08
N GLU A 43 7.22 -23.56 -0.11
CA GLU A 43 7.24 -24.39 -1.32
C GLU A 43 6.26 -23.88 -2.37
N ASP A 44 6.72 -23.84 -3.63
CA ASP A 44 5.96 -23.39 -4.80
C ASP A 44 5.35 -21.99 -4.71
N THR A 45 5.85 -21.17 -3.77
CA THR A 45 5.44 -19.77 -3.63
C THR A 45 6.18 -18.86 -4.62
N ALA A 46 5.63 -17.67 -4.86
CA ALA A 46 6.21 -16.70 -5.79
C ALA A 46 6.17 -15.26 -5.26
N VAL A 47 7.17 -14.45 -5.64
CA VAL A 47 7.01 -12.99 -5.70
C VAL A 47 6.42 -12.66 -7.05
N THR A 48 5.43 -11.78 -7.09
CA THR A 48 4.74 -11.41 -8.35
C THR A 48 4.83 -9.92 -8.58
N ILE A 49 5.18 -9.53 -9.81
CA ILE A 49 5.22 -8.14 -10.29
C ILE A 49 4.39 -8.07 -11.57
N GLY A 50 3.27 -7.35 -11.51
CA GLY A 50 2.31 -7.11 -12.59
C GLY A 50 2.90 -6.40 -13.82
N ASP A 51 2.03 -6.09 -14.78
CA ASP A 51 2.43 -5.39 -16.00
C ASP A 51 2.77 -3.92 -15.74
N ASN A 52 3.62 -3.32 -16.58
CA ASN A 52 3.87 -1.87 -16.62
C ASN A 52 4.38 -1.26 -15.28
N CYS A 53 4.99 -2.05 -14.41
CA CYS A 53 5.56 -1.53 -13.17
C CYS A 53 6.83 -0.72 -13.42
N PHE A 54 7.03 0.35 -12.65
CA PHE A 54 8.24 1.15 -12.68
C PHE A 54 8.91 1.17 -11.31
N LEU A 55 9.97 0.38 -11.17
CA LEU A 55 10.78 0.28 -9.95
C LEU A 55 12.06 1.09 -10.16
N MET A 56 12.15 2.24 -9.48
CA MET A 56 13.31 3.14 -9.57
C MET A 56 14.52 2.59 -8.82
N ALA A 57 15.66 3.28 -8.93
CA ALA A 57 16.92 2.73 -8.43
C ALA A 57 16.88 2.48 -6.92
N TYR A 58 17.58 1.41 -6.49
CA TYR A 58 17.66 0.97 -5.10
C TYR A 58 16.33 0.57 -4.44
N CYS A 59 15.26 0.33 -5.22
CA CYS A 59 14.07 -0.30 -4.66
C CYS A 59 14.37 -1.74 -4.21
N HIS A 60 13.70 -2.15 -3.14
CA HIS A 60 13.76 -3.52 -2.63
C HIS A 60 12.37 -4.15 -2.58
N VAL A 61 12.24 -5.35 -3.14
CA VAL A 61 11.06 -6.21 -3.05
C VAL A 61 11.44 -7.49 -2.32
N ALA A 62 10.99 -7.63 -1.08
CA ALA A 62 11.26 -8.81 -0.27
C ALA A 62 10.45 -10.05 -0.70
N HIS A 63 10.68 -11.15 0.01
CA HIS A 63 10.01 -12.43 -0.22
C HIS A 63 8.49 -12.34 -0.13
N ASN A 64 7.79 -13.16 -0.92
CA ASN A 64 6.33 -13.30 -0.92
C ASN A 64 5.56 -11.99 -1.19
N CYS A 65 6.20 -10.95 -1.74
CA CYS A 65 5.51 -9.74 -2.13
C CYS A 65 4.69 -9.94 -3.42
N SER A 66 3.62 -9.17 -3.55
CA SER A 66 2.77 -9.10 -4.72
C SER A 66 2.58 -7.65 -5.12
N LEU A 67 2.88 -7.31 -6.37
CA LEU A 67 2.67 -5.99 -6.95
C LEU A 67 1.73 -6.13 -8.15
N GLY A 68 0.67 -5.34 -8.16
CA GLY A 68 -0.30 -5.22 -9.24
C GLY A 68 0.27 -4.52 -10.47
N THR A 69 -0.62 -4.16 -11.39
CA THR A 69 -0.28 -3.48 -12.66
C THR A 69 0.01 -2.00 -12.43
N GLY A 70 1.00 -1.45 -13.12
CA GLY A 70 1.27 0.00 -13.13
C GLY A 70 1.78 0.55 -11.81
N VAL A 71 2.28 -0.31 -10.91
CA VAL A 71 2.85 0.11 -9.63
C VAL A 71 4.12 0.93 -9.87
N VAL A 72 4.24 2.05 -9.17
CA VAL A 72 5.44 2.89 -9.19
C VAL A 72 6.08 2.88 -7.82
N MET A 73 7.35 2.50 -7.77
CA MET A 73 8.20 2.62 -6.59
C MET A 73 9.32 3.60 -6.89
N ALA A 74 9.33 4.75 -6.20
CA ALA A 74 10.39 5.72 -6.32
C ALA A 74 11.66 5.28 -5.56
N ASN A 75 12.78 5.95 -5.83
CA ASN A 75 14.11 5.53 -5.36
C ASN A 75 14.13 5.15 -3.88
N ASN A 76 14.75 4.02 -3.56
CA ASN A 76 14.87 3.51 -2.19
C ASN A 76 13.53 3.21 -1.48
N ALA A 77 12.42 3.07 -2.20
CA ALA A 77 11.22 2.45 -1.65
C ALA A 77 11.48 0.97 -1.34
N THR A 78 11.13 0.53 -0.14
CA THR A 78 11.52 -0.78 0.39
C THR A 78 10.30 -1.52 0.91
N LEU A 79 10.01 -2.69 0.34
CA LEU A 79 8.94 -3.57 0.79
C LEU A 79 9.55 -4.69 1.65
N ALA A 80 9.06 -4.85 2.87
CA ALA A 80 9.34 -6.02 3.69
C ALA A 80 8.51 -7.24 3.21
N GLY A 81 8.74 -8.40 3.82
CA GLY A 81 8.11 -9.65 3.36
C GLY A 81 6.59 -9.62 3.38
N HIS A 82 5.96 -10.33 2.44
CA HIS A 82 4.50 -10.49 2.33
C HIS A 82 3.71 -9.18 2.12
N VAL A 83 4.33 -8.14 1.57
CA VAL A 83 3.62 -6.91 1.21
C VAL A 83 2.82 -7.10 -0.09
N ASP A 84 1.59 -6.60 -0.10
CA ASP A 84 0.72 -6.61 -1.28
C ASP A 84 0.43 -5.17 -1.73
N ILE A 85 0.71 -4.86 -2.99
CA ILE A 85 0.55 -3.53 -3.59
C ILE A 85 -0.46 -3.64 -4.72
N GLY A 86 -1.59 -2.96 -4.60
CA GLY A 86 -2.63 -2.91 -5.61
C GLY A 86 -2.24 -2.07 -6.83
N ASP A 87 -3.00 -2.28 -7.91
CA ASP A 87 -2.79 -1.63 -9.20
C ASP A 87 -2.66 -0.10 -9.10
N TYR A 88 -1.72 0.46 -9.84
CA TYR A 88 -1.46 1.90 -9.97
C TYR A 88 -1.15 2.62 -8.65
N ALA A 89 -0.82 1.88 -7.60
CA ALA A 89 -0.32 2.46 -6.36
C ALA A 89 1.07 3.07 -6.57
N ILE A 90 1.34 4.17 -5.86
CA ILE A 90 2.60 4.90 -5.93
C ILE A 90 3.23 4.92 -4.54
N ILE A 91 4.46 4.42 -4.45
CA ILE A 91 5.28 4.47 -3.24
C ILE A 91 6.39 5.50 -3.45
N GLY A 92 6.36 6.57 -2.66
CA GLY A 92 7.37 7.62 -2.67
C GLY A 92 8.74 7.12 -2.22
N GLY A 93 9.78 7.90 -2.52
CA GLY A 93 11.16 7.47 -2.29
C GLY A 93 11.53 7.42 -0.81
N MET A 94 12.50 6.57 -0.47
CA MET A 94 12.96 6.35 0.90
C MET A 94 11.84 5.95 1.88
N THR A 95 10.87 5.18 1.40
CA THR A 95 9.69 4.77 2.17
C THR A 95 9.74 3.26 2.46
N PRO A 96 9.96 2.86 3.73
CA PRO A 96 9.76 1.48 4.17
C PRO A 96 8.28 1.13 4.37
N ILE A 97 7.87 0.00 3.78
CA ILE A 97 6.57 -0.66 3.98
C ILE A 97 6.79 -1.91 4.84
N HIS A 98 6.10 -1.98 5.98
CA HIS A 98 6.29 -3.07 6.95
C HIS A 98 5.71 -4.40 6.44
N GLN A 99 6.21 -5.53 6.95
CA GLN A 99 5.78 -6.86 6.52
C GLN A 99 4.26 -7.06 6.70
N PHE A 100 3.64 -7.79 5.77
CA PHE A 100 2.20 -8.06 5.70
C PHE A 100 1.29 -6.85 5.47
N VAL A 101 1.84 -5.66 5.18
CA VAL A 101 1.03 -4.48 4.85
C VAL A 101 0.45 -4.62 3.45
N ARG A 102 -0.82 -4.21 3.30
CA ARG A 102 -1.48 -4.03 2.01
C ARG A 102 -1.56 -2.54 1.66
N ILE A 103 -1.21 -2.20 0.42
CA ILE A 103 -1.41 -0.86 -0.15
C ILE A 103 -2.45 -0.99 -1.27
N GLY A 104 -3.60 -0.33 -1.12
CA GLY A 104 -4.71 -0.45 -2.06
C GLY A 104 -4.48 0.24 -3.40
N LYS A 105 -5.32 -0.08 -4.39
CA LYS A 105 -5.23 0.46 -5.74
C LYS A 105 -5.26 1.98 -5.76
N TYR A 106 -4.46 2.58 -6.64
CA TYR A 106 -4.35 4.04 -6.81
C TYR A 106 -4.01 4.83 -5.53
N ALA A 107 -3.63 4.15 -4.44
CA ALA A 107 -3.15 4.81 -3.25
C ALA A 107 -1.80 5.48 -3.54
N MET A 108 -1.54 6.60 -2.88
CA MET A 108 -0.27 7.30 -2.99
C MET A 108 0.33 7.49 -1.60
N VAL A 109 1.48 6.86 -1.40
CA VAL A 109 2.30 6.97 -0.19
C VAL A 109 3.41 7.98 -0.48
N GLY A 110 3.45 9.08 0.26
CA GLY A 110 4.49 10.10 0.12
C GLY A 110 5.88 9.55 0.46
N GLY A 111 6.92 10.20 -0.07
CA GLY A 111 8.31 9.85 0.26
C GLY A 111 8.64 10.09 1.74
N PHE A 112 9.74 9.49 2.21
CA PHE A 112 10.18 9.58 3.61
C PHE A 112 9.11 9.16 4.63
N SER A 113 8.24 8.23 4.25
CA SER A 113 7.16 7.74 5.10
C SER A 113 7.52 6.41 5.74
N ARG A 114 6.96 6.11 6.91
CA ARG A 114 7.01 4.76 7.51
C ARG A 114 5.60 4.19 7.53
N VAL A 115 5.35 3.08 6.84
CA VAL A 115 3.99 2.50 6.73
C VAL A 115 3.91 1.18 7.51
N PRO A 116 3.42 1.20 8.76
CA PRO A 116 3.29 0.00 9.60
C PRO A 116 1.98 -0.78 9.43
N GLN A 117 1.01 -0.22 8.71
CA GLN A 117 -0.39 -0.66 8.65
C GLN A 117 -0.96 -0.48 7.24
N ASP A 118 -2.12 -1.08 6.97
CA ASP A 118 -2.72 -1.07 5.64
C ASP A 118 -3.12 0.36 5.20
N VAL A 119 -2.92 0.63 3.90
CA VAL A 119 -3.27 1.90 3.26
C VAL A 119 -4.41 1.64 2.28
N PRO A 120 -5.64 2.12 2.53
CA PRO A 120 -6.79 1.84 1.66
C PRO A 120 -6.64 2.37 0.24
N PRO A 121 -7.37 1.77 -0.72
CA PRO A 121 -7.43 2.25 -2.09
C PRO A 121 -7.75 3.74 -2.17
N TYR A 122 -7.24 4.39 -3.22
CA TYR A 122 -7.55 5.78 -3.58
C TYR A 122 -7.06 6.84 -2.59
N THR A 123 -6.45 6.45 -1.46
CA THR A 123 -5.99 7.38 -0.43
C THR A 123 -4.66 8.03 -0.78
N LEU A 124 -4.39 9.15 -0.12
CA LEU A 124 -3.11 9.86 -0.15
C LEU A 124 -2.66 10.07 1.29
N GLY A 125 -1.41 9.74 1.61
CA GLY A 125 -0.85 9.97 2.93
C GLY A 125 0.67 10.04 2.91
N ALA A 126 1.26 10.54 3.99
CA ALA A 126 2.71 10.62 4.15
C ALA A 126 3.12 10.78 5.62
N GLY A 127 4.41 10.63 5.90
CA GLY A 127 5.06 11.05 7.14
C GLY A 127 5.46 9.93 8.09
N VAL A 128 6.04 10.35 9.22
CA VAL A 128 6.42 9.52 10.37
C VAL A 128 6.01 10.29 11.64
N PRO A 129 4.89 9.95 12.29
CA PRO A 129 3.95 8.87 11.95
C PRO A 129 3.21 9.13 10.63
N TYR A 130 2.86 8.08 9.92
CA TYR A 130 2.11 8.19 8.66
C TYR A 130 0.69 8.71 8.91
N ARG A 131 0.26 9.68 8.12
CA ARG A 131 -1.07 10.30 8.22
C ARG A 131 -1.73 10.40 6.86
N PHE A 132 -3.04 10.18 6.83
CA PHE A 132 -3.84 10.42 5.63
C PHE A 132 -4.02 11.93 5.38
N GLY A 133 -3.64 12.38 4.18
CA GLY A 133 -3.96 13.71 3.66
C GLY A 133 -5.33 13.78 2.98
N GLY A 134 -5.96 12.63 2.68
CA GLY A 134 -7.25 12.53 2.03
C GLY A 134 -7.23 11.52 0.89
N LEU A 135 -7.90 11.84 -0.22
CA LEU A 135 -7.87 11.03 -1.44
C LEU A 135 -6.82 11.53 -2.43
N ASN A 136 -6.29 10.61 -3.24
CA ASN A 136 -5.44 10.88 -4.39
C ASN A 136 -6.24 11.46 -5.58
N LEU A 137 -6.94 12.57 -5.37
CA LEU A 137 -7.86 13.15 -6.36
C LEU A 137 -7.20 13.46 -7.71
N ARG A 138 -5.92 13.85 -7.70
CA ARG A 138 -5.13 14.07 -8.92
C ARG A 138 -4.89 12.76 -9.68
N GLY A 139 -4.48 11.69 -8.99
CA GLY A 139 -4.30 10.38 -9.57
C GLY A 139 -5.60 9.83 -10.16
N LEU A 140 -6.71 9.90 -9.40
CA LEU A 140 -8.02 9.45 -9.87
C LEU A 140 -8.49 10.23 -11.10
N LYS A 141 -8.32 11.57 -11.12
CA LYS A 141 -8.68 12.39 -12.29
C LYS A 141 -7.87 12.01 -13.54
N ARG A 142 -6.57 11.74 -13.39
CA ARG A 142 -5.69 11.33 -14.50
C ARG A 142 -6.09 9.96 -15.08
N HIS A 143 -6.62 9.06 -14.25
CA HIS A 143 -7.10 7.75 -14.68
C HIS A 143 -8.60 7.74 -15.05
N GLY A 144 -9.21 8.92 -15.27
CA GLY A 144 -10.55 9.01 -15.82
C GLY A 144 -11.70 8.71 -14.86
N PHE A 145 -11.47 8.67 -13.54
CA PHE A 145 -12.54 8.42 -12.57
C PHE A 145 -13.56 9.58 -12.60
N PRO A 146 -14.86 9.28 -12.80
CA PRO A 146 -15.91 10.31 -12.82
C PRO A 146 -15.96 11.11 -11.52
N MET A 147 -16.48 12.34 -11.60
CA MET A 147 -16.64 13.19 -10.40
C MET A 147 -17.55 12.53 -9.36
N GLU A 148 -18.64 11.89 -9.82
CA GLU A 148 -19.60 11.19 -8.96
C GLU A 148 -18.94 10.05 -8.17
N THR A 149 -18.14 9.21 -8.85
CA THR A 149 -17.36 8.13 -8.22
C THR A 149 -16.39 8.68 -7.18
N ARG A 150 -15.62 9.73 -7.53
CA ARG A 150 -14.68 10.36 -6.59
C ARG A 150 -15.40 10.94 -5.36
N ASN A 151 -16.57 11.55 -5.55
CA ASN A 151 -17.38 12.07 -4.45
C ASN A 151 -17.98 10.96 -3.58
N ALA A 152 -18.36 9.82 -4.17
CA ALA A 152 -18.83 8.66 -3.42
C ALA A 152 -17.71 8.05 -2.56
N ILE A 153 -16.52 7.84 -3.13
CA ILE A 153 -15.33 7.39 -2.39
C ILE A 153 -14.98 8.38 -1.27
N PHE A 154 -15.07 9.69 -1.53
CA PHE A 154 -14.78 10.70 -0.52
C PHE A 154 -15.75 10.66 0.66
N ARG A 155 -17.04 10.42 0.40
CA ARG A 155 -18.04 10.21 1.46
C ARG A 155 -17.71 8.98 2.29
N ALA A 156 -17.36 7.86 1.65
CA ALA A 156 -16.95 6.64 2.35
C ALA A 156 -15.69 6.85 3.19
N PHE A 157 -14.68 7.53 2.64
CA PHE A 157 -13.47 7.91 3.36
C PHE A 157 -13.78 8.76 4.60
N ARG A 158 -14.70 9.73 4.50
CA ARG A 158 -15.09 10.56 5.65
C ARG A 158 -15.78 9.74 6.74
N LEU A 159 -16.65 8.79 6.37
CA LEU A 159 -17.30 7.92 7.34
C LEU A 159 -16.26 7.08 8.10
N ILE A 160 -15.30 6.46 7.41
CA ILE A 160 -14.30 5.61 8.08
C ILE A 160 -13.28 6.41 8.89
N PHE A 161 -12.80 7.54 8.35
CA PHE A 161 -11.60 8.20 8.91
C PHE A 161 -11.89 9.53 9.60
N ARG A 162 -13.06 10.14 9.39
CA ARG A 162 -13.39 11.50 9.89
C ARG A 162 -14.73 11.58 10.62
N SER A 163 -15.29 10.43 10.99
CA SER A 163 -16.47 10.37 11.86
C SER A 163 -16.06 9.76 13.21
N ASP A 164 -16.95 9.89 14.20
CA ASP A 164 -16.79 9.26 15.51
C ASP A 164 -17.34 7.82 15.53
N LEU A 165 -17.68 7.26 14.36
CA LEU A 165 -18.20 5.90 14.23
C LEU A 165 -17.10 4.86 14.42
N SER A 166 -17.49 3.71 14.95
CA SER A 166 -16.65 2.51 14.85
C SER A 166 -16.47 2.13 13.37
N LEU A 167 -15.45 1.32 13.06
CA LEU A 167 -15.27 0.83 11.69
C LEU A 167 -16.50 0.05 11.19
N GLU A 168 -17.12 -0.74 12.06
CA GLU A 168 -18.31 -1.53 11.74
C GLU A 168 -19.51 -0.64 11.41
N ASP A 169 -19.77 0.36 12.24
CA ASP A 169 -20.86 1.32 12.02
C ASP A 169 -20.62 2.18 10.77
N ALA A 170 -19.36 2.59 10.53
CA ALA A 170 -18.99 3.32 9.33
C ALA A 170 -19.21 2.49 8.06
N LEU A 171 -18.86 1.20 8.07
CA LEU A 171 -19.09 0.28 6.96
C LEU A 171 -20.59 0.08 6.69
N LYS A 172 -21.39 -0.10 7.75
CA LYS A 172 -22.85 -0.19 7.62
C LYS A 172 -23.44 1.10 7.04
N SER A 173 -23.01 2.25 7.53
CA SER A 173 -23.45 3.55 7.02
C SER A 173 -23.07 3.75 5.54
N ILE A 174 -21.91 3.26 5.10
CA ILE A 174 -21.53 3.28 3.68
C ILE A 174 -22.52 2.48 2.84
N GLU A 175 -22.90 1.29 3.28
CA GLU A 175 -23.83 0.41 2.56
C GLU A 175 -25.25 0.99 2.48
N GLU A 176 -25.68 1.71 3.51
CA GLU A 176 -27.02 2.32 3.58
C GLU A 176 -27.12 3.66 2.84
N THR A 177 -26.07 4.48 2.86
CA THR A 177 -26.16 5.91 2.47
C THR A 177 -25.44 6.28 1.18
N ILE A 178 -24.52 5.44 0.70
CA ILE A 178 -23.70 5.73 -0.48
C ILE A 178 -24.11 4.80 -1.64
N PRO A 179 -24.25 5.32 -2.87
CA PRO A 179 -24.51 4.48 -4.03
C PRO A 179 -23.51 3.31 -4.14
N PRO A 180 -23.98 2.08 -4.43
CA PRO A 180 -23.18 0.85 -4.36
C PRO A 180 -22.23 0.68 -5.57
N LEU A 181 -21.38 1.68 -5.81
CA LEU A 181 -20.39 1.69 -6.88
C LEU A 181 -19.29 0.65 -6.61
N PRO A 182 -18.73 0.01 -7.65
CA PRO A 182 -17.64 -0.96 -7.51
C PRO A 182 -16.46 -0.43 -6.68
N GLU A 183 -16.07 0.82 -6.88
CA GLU A 183 -14.95 1.45 -6.20
C GLU A 183 -15.22 1.66 -4.70
N VAL A 184 -16.46 2.00 -4.35
CA VAL A 184 -16.87 2.16 -2.94
C VAL A 184 -16.88 0.81 -2.24
N LYS A 185 -17.40 -0.23 -2.91
CA LYS A 185 -17.37 -1.62 -2.40
C LYS A 185 -15.95 -2.11 -2.19
N GLU A 186 -15.06 -1.87 -3.16
CA GLU A 186 -13.65 -2.24 -3.05
C GLU A 186 -12.98 -1.54 -1.86
N PHE A 187 -13.21 -0.22 -1.70
CA PHE A 187 -12.69 0.53 -0.56
C PHE A 187 -13.20 -0.01 0.78
N ALA A 188 -14.51 -0.26 0.90
CA ALA A 188 -15.11 -0.79 2.12
C ALA A 188 -14.62 -2.21 2.46
N ASN A 189 -14.56 -3.10 1.47
CA ASN A 189 -14.07 -4.47 1.64
C ASN A 189 -12.60 -4.50 2.05
N PHE A 190 -11.76 -3.67 1.43
CA PHE A 190 -10.36 -3.56 1.81
C PHE A 190 -10.20 -3.22 3.29
N CYS A 191 -10.96 -2.22 3.77
CA CYS A 191 -10.95 -1.81 5.18
C CYS A 191 -11.45 -2.94 6.10
N ARG A 192 -12.52 -3.63 5.71
CA ARG A 192 -13.11 -4.75 6.47
C ARG A 192 -12.14 -5.92 6.64
N GLU A 193 -11.36 -6.24 5.61
CA GLU A 193 -10.46 -7.41 5.59
C GLU A 193 -9.05 -7.13 6.17
N SER A 194 -8.82 -5.93 6.70
CA SER A 194 -7.49 -5.55 7.17
C SER A 194 -7.04 -6.35 8.39
N LYS A 195 -5.90 -7.05 8.24
CA LYS A 195 -5.30 -7.85 9.31
C LYS A 195 -4.30 -7.07 10.16
N ARG A 196 -3.61 -6.09 9.56
CA ARG A 196 -2.70 -5.18 10.27
C ARG A 196 -3.40 -3.97 10.86
N GLY A 197 -4.70 -3.85 10.63
CA GLY A 197 -5.46 -2.64 10.86
C GLY A 197 -5.16 -1.58 9.80
N ILE A 198 -6.08 -0.64 9.71
CA ILE A 198 -5.95 0.58 8.93
C ILE A 198 -5.47 1.71 9.83
N ILE A 199 -4.67 2.63 9.30
CA ILE A 199 -4.15 3.75 10.09
C ILE A 199 -5.32 4.62 10.53
N ALA A 200 -5.68 4.54 11.82
CA ALA A 200 -6.67 5.45 12.37
C ALA A 200 -6.10 6.87 12.32
N LEU A 201 -6.91 7.85 11.89
CA LEU A 201 -6.68 9.22 12.33
C LEU A 201 -6.80 9.16 13.85
N HIS A 202 -5.69 9.39 14.56
CA HIS A 202 -5.71 9.46 16.02
C HIS A 202 -6.94 10.28 16.44
N SER A 203 -7.86 9.63 17.15
CA SER A 203 -8.87 10.34 17.93
C SER A 203 -8.12 11.37 18.79
N LYS A 204 -8.76 12.51 19.04
CA LYS A 204 -8.18 13.69 19.73
C LYS A 204 -7.70 13.42 21.18
N THR A 205 -7.48 12.18 21.59
CA THR A 205 -7.36 11.77 22.99
C THR A 205 -5.94 11.53 23.51
N HIS A 206 -4.88 11.53 22.69
CA HIS A 206 -3.53 11.21 23.18
C HIS A 206 -2.44 12.28 23.03
N GLN A 207 -2.77 13.52 22.63
CA GLN A 207 -1.79 14.62 22.72
C GLN A 207 -1.65 15.22 24.12
N ALA A 208 -2.53 14.88 25.07
CA ALA A 208 -2.49 15.44 26.42
C ALA A 208 -1.61 14.67 27.42
N GLN A 209 -1.15 13.44 27.10
CA GLN A 209 -0.40 12.61 28.07
C GLN A 209 1.10 12.46 27.79
N GLU A 210 1.58 12.68 26.56
CA GLU A 210 3.03 12.59 26.27
C GLU A 210 3.80 13.90 26.55
N ILE A 211 3.11 15.02 26.74
CA ILE A 211 3.74 16.30 27.14
C ILE A 211 3.90 16.40 28.67
N LEU A 212 3.22 15.55 29.45
CA LEU A 212 3.24 15.60 30.92
C LEU A 212 4.17 14.57 31.59
N THR A 213 4.86 13.73 30.82
CA THR A 213 5.77 12.68 31.35
C THR A 213 7.23 12.84 30.89
N SER A 214 7.57 13.97 30.26
CA SER A 214 8.94 14.33 29.87
C SER A 214 9.47 15.56 30.61
N GLY A 215 9.06 15.73 31.88
CA GLY A 215 9.61 16.67 32.85
C GLY A 215 10.30 15.95 33.99
#